data_AF-A0A2G5TMK8-F1
#
_entry.id   AF-A0A2G5TMK8-F1
#
_cell.length_a   1.000
_cell.length_b   1.000
_cell.length_c   1.000
_cell.angle_alpha   90.00
_cell.angle_beta   90.00
_cell.angle_gamma   90.00
#
_symmetry.space_group_name_H-M   'P 1'
#
loop_
_entity.id
_entity.type
_entity.pdbx_description
1 polymer ?
#
loop_
_entity_poly.entity_id
_entity_poly.type
_entity_poly.pdbx_seq_one_letter_code
_entity_poly.pdbx_strand_id
1 'polypeptide(L)'
;MAAWAMKNHQVDCVLVGADNVARNGDTANKIGTYMLAVLCKHHNINFYPVVPFTTINKNISSGEEIKIEERPASELLRVNGVLVGNSECPVWNPAFDVTPAHLITKILTDFGNWAPDALEEQIPK
;
A
#
# COMPACT_ATOMS: atom_id res chain seq x y z
N MET A 1 -14.54 -6.18 5.94
CA MET A 1 -14.89 -5.34 7.11
C MET A 1 -14.57 -3.86 6.90
N ALA A 2 -13.39 -3.51 6.37
CA ALA A 2 -12.94 -2.11 6.25
C ALA A 2 -13.99 -1.12 5.69
N ALA A 3 -14.58 -1.41 4.52
CA ALA A 3 -15.62 -0.55 3.92
C ALA A 3 -16.83 -0.31 4.85
N TRP A 4 -17.28 -1.36 5.53
CA TRP A 4 -18.38 -1.26 6.48
C TRP A 4 -18.00 -0.43 7.71
N ALA A 5 -16.76 -0.56 8.19
CA ALA A 5 -16.26 0.24 9.30
C ALA A 5 -16.13 1.72 8.92
N MET A 6 -15.58 2.03 7.74
CA MET A 6 -15.53 3.40 7.21
C MET A 6 -16.92 4.02 7.11
N LYS A 7 -17.92 3.24 6.70
CA LYS A 7 -19.32 3.70 6.61
C LYS A 7 -20.00 3.93 7.96
N ASN A 8 -19.70 3.12 8.99
CA ASN A 8 -20.54 3.08 10.21
C ASN A 8 -19.82 3.49 11.50
N HIS A 9 -18.50 3.60 11.51
CA HIS A 9 -17.72 3.84 12.72
C HIS A 9 -16.89 5.13 12.67
N GLN A 10 -17.26 6.08 11.80
CA GLN A 10 -16.64 7.42 11.75
C GLN A 10 -15.11 7.35 11.68
N VAL A 11 -14.58 6.61 10.70
CA VAL A 11 -13.13 6.55 10.48
C VAL A 11 -12.66 7.89 9.91
N ASP A 12 -11.80 8.61 10.64
CA ASP A 12 -11.31 9.93 10.24
C ASP A 12 -10.22 9.87 9.15
N CYS A 13 -9.33 8.89 9.27
CA CYS A 13 -8.23 8.68 8.35
C CYS A 13 -7.71 7.24 8.40
N VAL A 14 -6.93 6.87 7.39
CA VAL A 14 -6.18 5.60 7.36
C VAL A 14 -4.69 5.90 7.23
N LEU A 15 -3.93 5.32 8.15
CA LEU A 15 -2.47 5.36 8.16
C LEU A 15 -1.94 3.95 7.84
N VAL A 16 -1.00 3.87 6.91
CA VAL A 16 -0.32 2.61 6.55
C VAL A 16 1.19 2.81 6.48
N GLY A 17 1.96 1.74 6.57
CA GLY A 17 3.37 1.76 6.18
C GLY A 17 3.55 1.70 4.66
N ALA A 18 4.80 1.54 4.23
CA ALA A 18 5.13 1.10 2.88
C ALA A 18 6.47 0.37 2.85
N ASP A 19 6.63 -0.48 1.85
CA ASP A 19 7.87 -1.20 1.56
C ASP A 19 8.73 -0.44 0.54
N ASN A 20 8.10 0.27 -0.41
CA ASN A 20 8.79 1.07 -1.43
C ASN A 20 7.86 2.19 -1.92
N VAL A 21 8.39 3.40 -2.08
CA VAL A 21 7.67 4.55 -2.66
C VAL A 21 8.44 5.05 -3.89
N ALA A 22 7.80 5.08 -5.04
CA ALA A 22 8.38 5.61 -6.27
C ALA A 22 8.43 7.15 -6.27
N ARG A 23 9.21 7.75 -7.17
CA ARG A 23 9.36 9.22 -7.22
C ARG A 23 8.04 9.96 -7.43
N ASN A 24 7.12 9.40 -8.20
CA ASN A 24 5.77 9.96 -8.41
C ASN A 24 4.82 9.77 -7.20
N GLY A 25 5.27 9.12 -6.14
CA GLY A 25 4.49 8.83 -4.93
C GLY A 25 3.66 7.53 -4.97
N ASP A 26 3.69 6.78 -6.08
CA ASP A 26 3.11 5.44 -6.09
C ASP A 26 3.77 4.58 -5.00
N THR A 27 2.92 3.96 -4.20
CA THR A 27 3.36 3.34 -2.94
C THR A 27 3.08 1.86 -2.97
N ALA A 28 4.12 1.03 -2.92
CA ALA A 28 4.00 -0.40 -2.72
C ALA A 28 3.99 -0.73 -1.22
N ASN A 29 2.99 -1.50 -0.80
CA ASN A 29 2.84 -1.97 0.58
C ASN A 29 2.13 -3.33 0.60
N LYS A 30 2.01 -3.94 1.78
CA LYS A 30 1.32 -5.21 2.00
C LYS A 30 -0.03 -5.26 1.24
N ILE A 31 -0.26 -6.39 0.55
CA ILE A 31 -1.48 -6.64 -0.24
C ILE A 31 -2.75 -6.29 0.55
N GLY A 32 -3.66 -5.58 -0.10
CA GLY A 32 -4.85 -4.98 0.50
C GLY A 32 -4.74 -3.46 0.73
N THR A 33 -3.54 -2.88 0.63
CA THR A 33 -3.33 -1.43 0.83
C THR A 33 -4.00 -0.61 -0.26
N TYR A 34 -3.84 -1.01 -1.53
CA TYR A 34 -4.54 -0.40 -2.66
C TYR A 34 -6.06 -0.44 -2.48
N MET A 35 -6.59 -1.59 -2.03
CA MET A 35 -8.01 -1.72 -1.72
C MET A 35 -8.46 -0.72 -0.64
N LEU A 36 -7.68 -0.53 0.43
CA LEU A 36 -7.98 0.47 1.46
C LEU A 36 -8.00 1.89 0.89
N ALA A 37 -7.06 2.24 0.02
CA ALA A 37 -7.01 3.57 -0.62
C ALA A 37 -8.24 3.83 -1.50
N VAL A 38 -8.69 2.84 -2.27
CA VAL A 38 -9.93 2.91 -3.07
C VAL A 38 -11.15 3.14 -2.17
N LEU A 39 -11.24 2.42 -1.05
CA LEU A 39 -12.33 2.59 -0.08
C LEU A 39 -12.28 3.97 0.59
N CYS A 40 -11.09 4.46 0.94
CA CYS A 40 -10.91 5.80 1.50
C CYS A 40 -11.43 6.86 0.54
N LYS A 41 -11.06 6.78 -0.74
CA LYS A 41 -11.57 7.69 -1.77
C LYS A 41 -13.10 7.63 -1.90
N HIS A 42 -13.68 6.43 -1.89
CA HIS A 42 -15.13 6.26 -1.96
C HIS A 42 -15.87 6.91 -0.77
N HIS A 43 -15.29 6.83 0.43
CA HIS A 43 -15.89 7.37 1.65
C HIS A 43 -15.42 8.79 2.00
N ASN A 44 -14.63 9.45 1.13
CA ASN A 44 -14.01 10.77 1.39
C ASN A 44 -13.17 10.79 2.67
N ILE A 45 -12.44 9.72 2.95
CA ILE A 45 -11.52 9.57 4.08
C ILE A 45 -10.09 9.81 3.59
N ASN A 46 -9.29 10.51 4.40
CA ASN A 46 -7.90 10.76 4.05
C ASN A 46 -7.04 9.50 4.21
N PHE A 47 -6.14 9.27 3.25
CA PHE A 47 -5.27 8.09 3.20
C PHE A 47 -3.81 8.52 3.17
N TYR A 48 -3.01 8.02 4.13
CA TYR A 48 -1.63 8.43 4.32
C TYR A 48 -0.68 7.23 4.48
N PRO A 49 0.25 7.03 3.54
CA PRO A 49 1.47 6.28 3.79
C PRO A 49 2.38 7.04 4.77
N VAL A 50 2.90 6.33 5.77
CA VAL A 50 3.83 6.83 6.78
C VAL A 50 5.12 6.05 6.65
N VAL A 51 6.18 6.70 6.16
CA VAL A 51 7.41 6.03 5.74
C VAL A 51 8.62 6.86 6.15
N PRO A 52 9.74 6.25 6.57
CA PRO A 52 10.99 7.00 6.63
C PRO A 52 11.40 7.42 5.21
N PHE A 53 12.11 8.53 5.07
CA PHE A 53 12.56 9.03 3.77
C PHE A 53 13.39 7.99 2.99
N THR A 54 14.08 7.09 3.71
CA THR A 54 14.86 5.99 3.14
C THR A 54 14.03 4.97 2.37
N THR A 55 12.71 4.91 2.59
CA THR A 55 11.78 4.05 1.82
C THR A 55 11.49 4.63 0.43
N ILE A 56 11.74 5.93 0.20
CA ILE A 56 11.56 6.55 -1.10
C ILE A 56 12.70 6.12 -2.03
N ASN A 57 12.34 5.39 -3.08
CA ASN A 57 13.28 4.89 -4.06
C ASN A 57 13.48 5.89 -5.19
N LYS A 58 14.61 6.58 -5.15
CA LYS A 58 15.01 7.61 -6.13
C LYS A 58 15.25 7.07 -7.55
N ASN A 59 15.41 5.75 -7.69
CA ASN A 59 15.79 5.12 -8.95
C ASN A 59 14.60 4.70 -9.81
N ILE A 60 13.38 4.71 -9.27
CA ILE A 60 12.16 4.31 -10.00
C ILE A 60 11.22 5.51 -10.15
N SER A 61 10.72 5.71 -11.36
CA SER A 61 9.86 6.84 -11.70
C SER A 61 8.40 6.63 -11.28
N SER A 62 7.90 5.39 -11.39
CA SER A 62 6.52 5.03 -11.07
C SER A 62 6.39 3.67 -10.40
N GLY A 63 5.19 3.38 -9.91
CA GLY A 63 4.86 2.08 -9.32
C GLY A 63 4.88 0.92 -10.32
N GLU A 64 4.85 1.20 -11.63
CA GLU A 64 4.93 0.17 -12.68
C GLU A 64 6.28 -0.54 -12.71
N GLU A 65 7.34 0.12 -12.22
CA GLU A 65 8.68 -0.45 -12.13
C GLU A 65 8.86 -1.35 -10.90
N ILE A 66 7.89 -1.36 -9.98
CA ILE A 66 7.95 -2.17 -8.76
C ILE A 66 7.54 -3.60 -9.07
N LYS A 67 8.48 -4.53 -8.92
CA LYS A 67 8.21 -5.96 -9.04
C LYS A 67 7.49 -6.47 -7.80
N ILE A 68 6.28 -6.99 -7.97
CA ILE A 68 5.52 -7.60 -6.88
C ILE A 68 6.03 -9.02 -6.62
N GLU A 69 6.44 -9.27 -5.38
CA GLU A 69 6.78 -10.61 -4.91
C GLU A 69 5.52 -11.49 -4.91
N GLU A 70 5.58 -12.62 -5.60
CA GLU A 70 4.60 -13.69 -5.45
C GLU A 70 5.17 -14.79 -4.56
N ARG A 71 4.41 -15.16 -3.54
CA ARG A 71 4.83 -16.12 -2.51
C ARG A 71 4.20 -17.49 -2.72
N PRO A 72 4.77 -18.56 -2.14
CA PRO A 72 4.24 -19.92 -2.31
C PRO A 72 2.77 -20.03 -1.90
N ALA A 73 2.00 -20.81 -2.66
CA ALA A 73 0.58 -21.06 -2.40
C ALA A 73 0.31 -21.66 -1.00
N SER A 74 1.29 -22.38 -0.45
CA SER A 74 1.21 -23.00 0.88
C SER A 74 0.96 -21.99 2.00
N GLU A 75 1.39 -20.73 1.85
CA GLU A 75 1.19 -19.69 2.88
C GLU A 75 -0.26 -19.21 2.98
N LEU A 76 -1.04 -19.32 1.91
CA LEU A 76 -2.49 -19.05 1.93
C LEU A 76 -3.30 -20.31 2.25
N LEU A 77 -2.85 -21.48 1.77
CA LEU A 77 -3.57 -22.74 1.99
C LEU A 77 -3.33 -23.31 3.39
N ARG A 78 -2.28 -22.90 4.12
CA ARG A 78 -1.95 -23.42 5.44
C ARG A 78 -1.74 -22.32 6.46
N VAL A 79 -2.35 -22.50 7.63
CA VAL A 79 -2.15 -21.64 8.80
C VAL A 79 -1.64 -22.51 9.95
N ASN A 80 -0.49 -22.17 10.53
CA ASN A 80 0.18 -22.97 11.57
C ASN A 80 0.35 -24.45 11.17
N GLY A 81 0.68 -24.70 9.90
CA GLY A 81 0.86 -26.05 9.33
C GLY A 81 -0.44 -26.78 8.95
N VAL A 82 -1.59 -26.29 9.40
CA VAL A 82 -2.91 -26.89 9.13
C VAL A 82 -3.46 -26.40 7.81
N LEU A 83 -3.90 -27.30 6.94
CA LEU A 83 -4.56 -26.98 5.68
C LEU A 83 -5.95 -26.38 5.94
N VAL A 84 -6.23 -25.19 5.38
CA VAL A 84 -7.49 -24.44 5.61
C VAL A 84 -8.40 -24.40 4.36
N GLY A 85 -8.24 -25.35 3.44
CA GLY A 85 -9.04 -25.43 2.21
C GLY A 85 -8.69 -26.64 1.37
N ASN A 86 -8.96 -26.58 0.06
CA ASN A 86 -8.56 -27.61 -0.88
C ASN A 86 -7.06 -27.45 -1.24
N SER A 87 -6.26 -28.50 -1.06
CA SER A 87 -4.82 -28.50 -1.36
C SER A 87 -4.48 -28.31 -2.84
N GLU A 88 -5.41 -28.59 -3.75
CA GLU A 88 -5.22 -28.45 -5.20
C GLU A 88 -5.81 -27.15 -5.75
N CYS A 89 -6.35 -26.29 -4.89
CA CYS A 89 -6.92 -25.02 -5.34
C CYS A 89 -5.81 -24.15 -5.98
N PRO A 90 -6.00 -23.64 -7.21
CA PRO A 90 -5.09 -22.66 -7.79
C PRO A 90 -5.06 -21.40 -6.92
N VAL A 91 -3.86 -20.89 -6.64
CA VAL A 91 -3.66 -19.74 -5.75
C VAL A 91 -2.86 -18.66 -6.48
N TRP A 92 -3.30 -17.42 -6.30
CA TRP A 92 -2.52 -16.23 -6.60
C TRP A 92 -2.19 -15.54 -5.28
N ASN A 93 -0.90 -15.40 -4.96
CA ASN A 93 -0.43 -14.91 -3.66
C ASN A 93 0.59 -13.77 -3.81
N PRO A 94 0.18 -12.61 -4.33
CA PRO A 94 1.02 -11.42 -4.31
C PRO A 94 1.19 -10.94 -2.87
N ALA A 95 2.43 -10.72 -2.44
CA ALA A 95 2.74 -10.25 -1.09
C ALA A 95 2.48 -8.75 -0.90
N PHE A 96 2.36 -8.00 -1.99
CA PHE A 96 2.22 -6.55 -2.02
C PHE A 96 1.26 -6.12 -3.14
N ASP A 97 0.75 -4.90 -3.03
CA ASP A 97 0.12 -4.18 -4.14
C ASP A 97 0.69 -2.76 -4.25
N VAL A 98 0.40 -2.09 -5.36
CA VAL A 98 0.77 -0.69 -5.58
C VAL A 98 -0.47 0.18 -5.45
N THR A 99 -0.41 1.15 -4.55
CA THR A 99 -1.39 2.22 -4.42
C THR A 99 -0.99 3.40 -5.30
N PRO A 100 -1.80 3.76 -6.33
CA PRO A 100 -1.51 4.91 -7.17
C PRO A 100 -1.53 6.23 -6.39
N ALA A 101 -0.61 7.12 -6.74
CA ALA A 101 -0.44 8.45 -6.14
C ALA A 101 -1.75 9.24 -6.02
N HIS A 102 -2.63 9.18 -7.02
CA HIS A 102 -3.89 9.93 -7.04
C HIS A 102 -4.94 9.46 -6.02
N LEU A 103 -4.68 8.37 -5.29
CA LEU A 103 -5.50 7.91 -4.16
C LEU A 103 -4.91 8.30 -2.80
N ILE A 104 -3.69 8.84 -2.79
CA ILE A 104 -2.96 9.21 -1.58
C ILE A 104 -3.18 10.68 -1.29
N THR A 105 -3.56 11.01 -0.05
CA THR A 105 -3.74 12.39 0.39
C THR A 105 -2.39 13.08 0.55
N LYS A 106 -1.48 12.49 1.34
CA LYS A 106 -0.09 12.91 1.52
C LYS A 106 0.76 11.72 1.94
N ILE A 107 2.06 11.80 1.70
CA ILE A 107 3.06 10.87 2.22
C ILE A 107 3.73 11.54 3.42
N LEU A 108 3.68 10.89 4.58
CA LEU A 108 4.24 11.38 5.83
C LEU A 108 5.62 10.76 6.05
N THR A 109 6.62 11.60 6.33
CA THR A 109 7.99 11.16 6.58
C THR A 109 8.61 11.86 7.79
N ASP A 110 9.83 11.46 8.12
CA ASP A 110 10.68 12.06 9.13
C ASP A 110 11.13 13.50 8.82
N PHE A 111 11.02 13.98 7.57
CA PHE A 111 11.35 15.38 7.20
C PHE A 111 10.13 16.25 6.89
N GLY A 112 8.92 15.69 6.88
CA GLY A 112 7.72 16.45 6.58
C GLY A 112 6.59 15.62 5.99
N ASN A 113 5.61 16.31 5.41
CA ASN A 113 4.49 15.70 4.71
C ASN A 113 4.28 16.38 3.36
N TRP A 114 4.17 15.58 2.30
CA TRP A 114 4.09 16.09 0.94
C TRP A 114 2.95 15.44 0.18
N ALA A 115 2.30 16.23 -0.67
CA ALA A 115 1.44 15.67 -1.70
C ALA A 115 2.31 14.84 -2.67
N PRO A 116 1.78 13.76 -3.27
CA PRO A 116 2.57 12.88 -4.15
C PRO A 116 3.27 13.61 -5.31
N ASP A 117 2.63 14.60 -5.91
CA ASP A 117 3.17 15.42 -7.01
C ASP A 117 4.31 16.36 -6.57
N ALA A 118 4.36 16.73 -5.29
CA ALA A 118 5.44 17.53 -4.72
C ALA A 118 6.59 16.68 -4.15
N LEU A 119 6.46 15.35 -4.08
CA LEU A 119 7.41 14.47 -3.39
C LEU A 119 8.81 14.49 -4.04
N GLU A 120 8.86 14.41 -5.37
CA GLU A 120 10.11 14.27 -6.13
C GLU A 120 11.08 15.43 -5.86
N GLU A 121 10.57 16.65 -5.72
CA GLU A 121 11.36 17.85 -5.44
C GLU A 121 12.01 17.85 -4.04
N GLN A 122 11.50 17.03 -3.13
CA GLN A 122 11.97 16.93 -1.75
C GLN A 122 13.04 15.86 -1.57
N ILE A 123 13.29 15.05 -2.61
CA ILE A 123 14.30 14.01 -2.61
C ILE A 123 15.70 14.66 -2.58
N PRO A 124 16.48 14.49 -1.49
CA PRO A 124 17.84 15.01 -1.45
C PRO A 124 18.65 14.44 -2.61
N LYS A 125 19.46 15.28 -3.24
CA LYS A 125 20.39 14.86 -4.29
C LYS A 125 21.45 13.92 -3.74
#